data_AF-A2DGK2-F1
#
_entry.id   AF-A2DGK2-F1
#
_cell.length_a   1.000
_cell.length_b   1.000
_cell.length_c   1.000
_cell.angle_alpha   90.00
_cell.angle_beta   90.00
_cell.angle_gamma   90.00
#
_symmetry.space_group_name_H-M   'P 1'
#
loop_
_entity.id
_entity.type
_entity.pdbx_description
1 polymer ?
#
loop_
_entity_poly.entity_id
_entity_poly.type
_entity_poly.pdbx_seq_one_letter_code
_entity_poly.pdbx_strand_id
1 'polypeptide(L)'
;MKAFWEKTKEQVQLGFNSLERATGTAKTEETEIFTNTFNTIKSHKERLEALMTDLKAYGKHIKKYGEASKNVSMKVAVLFPMGEANQTASATNLQCNTNLATEATNLADTYLVQHVIEQVKALLEEIRLINQTEDNRNKFHVLLINAEKEVKSRQEKGKPTAEYETKAEEHRKEFIKYDQEFMEKANAYIAKAPSAYATIFEAYQYYNAAFAAAHQRLIIDGQNYNLSTLAAKYPDTSITPAAPQPAPAN
;
A
#
# COMPACT_ATOMS: atom_id res chain seq x y z
N MET A 1 1.00 13.47 -42.86
CA MET A 1 0.32 14.48 -42.00
C MET A 1 -1.10 14.09 -41.58
N LYS A 2 -1.99 13.62 -42.48
CA LYS A 2 -3.35 13.16 -42.09
C LYS A 2 -3.35 12.09 -40.98
N ALA A 3 -2.52 11.04 -41.12
CA ALA A 3 -2.41 9.98 -40.11
C ALA A 3 -1.86 10.47 -38.75
N PHE A 4 -1.06 11.54 -38.73
CA PHE A 4 -0.55 12.13 -37.49
C PHE A 4 -1.66 12.90 -36.77
N TRP A 5 -2.43 13.69 -37.52
CA TRP A 5 -3.60 14.41 -37.02
C TRP A 5 -4.72 13.50 -36.52
N GLU A 6 -4.97 12.38 -37.19
CA GLU A 6 -5.95 11.39 -36.72
C GLU A 6 -5.52 10.75 -35.41
N LYS A 7 -4.25 10.32 -35.29
CA LYS A 7 -3.70 9.82 -34.02
C LYS A 7 -3.77 10.83 -32.89
N THR A 8 -3.50 12.12 -33.16
CA THR A 8 -3.59 13.17 -32.13
C THR A 8 -5.02 13.41 -31.68
N LYS A 9 -6.00 13.42 -32.61
CA LYS A 9 -7.42 13.52 -32.24
C LYS A 9 -7.88 12.33 -31.41
N GLU A 10 -7.46 11.13 -31.80
CA GLU A 10 -7.76 9.89 -31.08
C GLU A 10 -7.19 9.94 -29.65
N GLN A 11 -5.94 10.40 -29.47
CA GLN A 11 -5.32 10.56 -28.15
C GLN A 11 -6.01 11.62 -27.27
N VAL A 12 -6.37 12.78 -27.83
CA VAL A 12 -7.07 13.83 -27.08
C VAL A 12 -8.45 13.34 -26.63
N GLN A 13 -9.16 12.62 -27.49
CA GLN A 13 -10.49 12.10 -27.19
C GLN A 13 -10.45 10.94 -26.19
N LEU A 14 -9.43 10.09 -26.24
CA LEU A 14 -9.13 9.10 -25.20
C LEU A 14 -8.82 9.77 -23.86
N GLY A 15 -8.07 10.87 -23.87
CA GLY A 15 -7.76 11.66 -22.68
C GLY A 15 -8.99 12.27 -22.01
N PHE A 16 -9.92 12.84 -22.79
CA PHE A 16 -11.18 13.38 -22.28
C PHE A 16 -12.10 12.30 -21.69
N ASN A 17 -12.26 11.16 -22.37
CA ASN A 17 -13.10 10.06 -21.87
C ASN A 17 -12.52 9.39 -20.62
N SER A 18 -11.18 9.31 -20.52
CA SER A 18 -10.50 8.83 -19.31
C SER A 18 -10.74 9.77 -18.12
N LEU A 19 -10.69 11.09 -18.35
CA LEU A 19 -10.96 12.09 -17.32
C LEU A 19 -12.43 12.03 -16.86
N GLU A 20 -13.38 11.93 -17.78
CA GLU A 20 -14.80 11.82 -17.46
C GLU A 20 -15.16 10.53 -16.72
N ARG A 21 -14.44 9.42 -16.94
CA ARG A 21 -14.62 8.18 -16.18
C ARG A 21 -14.02 8.25 -14.80
N ALA A 22 -12.85 8.87 -14.66
CA ALA A 22 -12.22 9.11 -13.36
C ALA A 22 -13.10 9.97 -12.44
N THR A 23 -13.88 10.90 -13.01
CA THR A 23 -14.85 11.75 -12.30
C THR A 23 -16.27 11.15 -12.24
N GLY A 24 -16.51 9.97 -12.82
CA GLY A 24 -17.84 9.31 -12.82
C GLY A 24 -18.89 9.97 -13.71
N THR A 25 -18.50 10.85 -14.64
CA THR A 25 -19.38 11.62 -15.53
C THR A 25 -19.53 11.06 -16.94
N ALA A 26 -18.78 10.02 -17.31
CA ALA A 26 -18.84 9.43 -18.65
C ALA A 26 -20.17 8.71 -18.93
N LYS A 27 -20.86 9.12 -20.00
CA LYS A 27 -22.16 8.59 -20.47
C LYS A 27 -22.05 7.36 -21.38
N THR A 28 -21.10 6.47 -21.16
CA THR A 28 -21.16 5.14 -21.79
C THR A 28 -21.98 4.25 -20.87
N GLU A 29 -23.10 3.70 -21.35
CA GLU A 29 -23.91 2.72 -20.62
C GLU A 29 -23.06 1.47 -20.37
N GLU A 30 -22.28 1.48 -19.29
CA GLU A 30 -21.54 0.32 -18.81
C GLU A 30 -22.51 -0.60 -18.06
N THR A 31 -22.29 -1.91 -18.14
CA THR A 31 -23.11 -2.85 -17.38
C THR A 31 -22.87 -2.64 -15.87
N GLU A 32 -23.89 -2.92 -15.07
CA GLU A 32 -23.77 -2.88 -13.61
C GLU A 32 -22.67 -3.84 -13.13
N ILE A 33 -22.55 -5.00 -13.77
CA ILE A 33 -21.53 -6.01 -13.48
C ILE A 33 -20.13 -5.44 -13.68
N PHE A 34 -19.84 -4.85 -14.85
CA PHE A 34 -18.54 -4.24 -15.12
C PHE A 34 -18.21 -3.15 -14.09
N THR A 35 -19.18 -2.26 -13.84
CA THR A 35 -19.02 -1.13 -12.91
C THR A 35 -18.70 -1.61 -11.49
N ASN A 36 -19.41 -2.63 -11.01
CA ASN A 36 -19.18 -3.21 -9.68
C ASN A 36 -17.81 -3.88 -9.59
N THR A 37 -17.42 -4.66 -10.62
CA THR A 37 -16.10 -5.32 -10.67
C THR A 37 -14.96 -4.30 -10.71
N PHE A 38 -15.08 -3.26 -11.55
CA PHE A 38 -14.09 -2.19 -11.63
C PHE A 38 -13.93 -1.44 -10.30
N ASN A 39 -15.05 -1.04 -9.68
CA ASN A 39 -15.03 -0.35 -8.39
C ASN A 39 -14.42 -1.24 -7.29
N THR A 40 -14.66 -2.55 -7.35
CA THR A 40 -14.06 -3.51 -6.43
C THR A 40 -12.54 -3.55 -6.59
N ILE A 41 -12.02 -3.69 -7.81
CA ILE A 41 -10.57 -3.64 -8.10
C ILE A 41 -9.95 -2.31 -7.65
N LYS A 42 -10.61 -1.18 -7.93
CA LYS A 42 -10.18 0.14 -7.47
C LYS A 42 -10.07 0.22 -5.94
N SER A 43 -11.08 -0.28 -5.22
CA SER A 43 -11.06 -0.33 -3.76
C SER A 43 -9.95 -1.23 -3.21
N HIS A 44 -9.65 -2.36 -3.85
CA HIS A 44 -8.50 -3.20 -3.48
C HIS A 44 -7.17 -2.46 -3.68
N LYS A 45 -7.02 -1.72 -4.79
CA LYS A 45 -5.84 -0.91 -5.07
C LYS A 45 -5.60 0.13 -3.97
N GLU A 46 -6.61 0.95 -3.68
CA GLU A 46 -6.51 2.04 -2.69
C GLU A 46 -6.14 1.51 -1.31
N ARG A 47 -6.74 0.39 -0.87
CA ARG A 47 -6.43 -0.25 0.41
C ARG A 47 -4.99 -0.78 0.47
N LEU A 48 -4.51 -1.39 -0.61
CA LEU A 48 -3.13 -1.90 -0.69
C LEU A 48 -2.08 -0.78 -0.75
N GLU A 49 -2.37 0.32 -1.46
CA GLU A 49 -1.50 1.50 -1.51
C GLU A 49 -1.41 2.21 -0.14
N ALA A 50 -2.55 2.31 0.57
CA ALA A 50 -2.58 2.81 1.94
C ALA A 50 -1.75 1.91 2.87
N LEU A 51 -1.99 0.59 2.85
CA LEU A 51 -1.23 -0.37 3.64
C LEU A 51 0.28 -0.32 3.35
N MET A 52 0.67 -0.23 2.07
CA MET A 52 2.07 -0.09 1.67
C MET A 52 2.73 1.15 2.27
N THR A 53 2.00 2.27 2.29
CA THR A 53 2.47 3.53 2.87
C THR A 53 2.68 3.38 4.37
N ASP A 54 1.72 2.79 5.07
CA ASP A 54 1.77 2.59 6.52
C ASP A 54 2.85 1.58 6.93
N LEU A 55 3.04 0.49 6.17
CA LEU A 55 4.10 -0.49 6.42
C LEU A 55 5.50 0.15 6.30
N LYS A 56 5.71 1.00 5.30
CA LYS A 56 6.98 1.73 5.14
C LYS A 56 7.20 2.73 6.27
N ALA A 57 6.16 3.46 6.66
CA ALA A 57 6.22 4.38 7.80
C ALA A 57 6.54 3.62 9.09
N TYR A 58 5.84 2.51 9.34
CA TYR A 58 6.05 1.62 10.48
C TYR A 58 7.49 1.12 10.57
N GLY A 59 8.06 0.56 9.50
CA GLY A 59 9.45 0.13 9.47
C GLY A 59 10.44 1.26 9.80
N LYS A 60 10.23 2.45 9.23
CA LYS A 60 11.03 3.65 9.55
C LYS A 60 10.91 4.05 11.02
N HIS A 61 9.73 3.98 11.61
CA HIS A 61 9.51 4.31 13.01
C HIS A 61 10.15 3.30 13.97
N ILE A 62 10.07 2.00 13.66
CA ILE A 62 10.75 0.95 14.44
C ILE A 62 12.26 1.15 14.45
N LYS A 63 12.86 1.42 13.28
CA LYS A 63 14.30 1.66 13.19
C LYS A 63 14.72 2.87 14.04
N LYS A 64 13.99 3.98 13.92
CA LYS A 64 14.21 5.18 14.75
C LYS A 64 14.05 4.91 16.24
N TYR A 65 13.06 4.09 16.62
CA TYR A 65 12.86 3.70 18.01
C TYR A 65 14.08 2.94 18.56
N GLY A 66 14.56 1.93 17.84
CA GLY A 66 15.75 1.18 18.22
C GLY A 66 17.00 2.07 18.35
N GLU A 67 17.24 2.95 17.37
CA GLU A 67 18.34 3.92 17.39
C GLU A 67 18.25 4.89 18.57
N ALA A 68 17.05 5.44 18.85
CA ALA A 68 16.83 6.33 19.97
C ALA A 68 17.09 5.63 21.32
N SER A 69 16.61 4.39 21.47
CA SER A 69 16.82 3.58 22.68
C SER A 69 18.31 3.32 22.94
N LYS A 70 19.07 2.97 21.89
CA LYS A 70 20.54 2.85 21.94
C LYS A 70 21.23 4.17 22.30
N ASN A 71 20.77 5.29 21.75
CA ASN A 71 21.41 6.58 22.01
C ASN A 71 21.21 7.02 23.47
N VAL A 72 20.01 6.81 24.03
CA VAL A 72 19.74 7.10 25.44
C VAL A 72 20.59 6.20 26.34
N SER A 73 20.63 4.88 26.09
CA SER A 73 21.42 3.96 26.90
C SER A 73 22.92 4.27 26.86
N MET A 74 23.44 4.72 25.71
CA MET A 74 24.82 5.18 25.59
C MET A 74 25.09 6.38 26.50
N LYS A 75 24.18 7.37 26.54
CA LYS A 75 24.33 8.53 27.42
C LYS A 75 24.20 8.16 28.90
N VAL A 76 23.31 7.22 29.24
CA VAL A 76 23.19 6.70 30.61
C VAL A 76 24.46 5.96 31.02
N ALA A 77 25.05 5.14 30.16
CA ALA A 77 26.28 4.42 30.46
C ALA A 77 27.47 5.35 30.77
N VAL A 78 27.53 6.53 30.13
CA VAL A 78 28.57 7.54 30.40
C VAL A 78 28.48 8.13 31.82
N LEU A 79 27.30 8.09 32.46
CA LEU A 79 27.13 8.58 33.83
C LEU A 79 27.77 7.68 34.90
N PHE A 80 28.15 6.44 34.54
CA PHE A 80 28.72 5.45 35.46
C PHE A 80 30.09 4.98 34.95
N PRO A 81 31.17 5.77 35.16
CA PRO A 81 32.50 5.42 34.73
C PRO A 81 33.05 4.16 35.41
N MET A 82 34.19 3.67 34.91
CA MET A 82 34.80 2.42 35.36
C MET A 82 35.08 2.43 36.87
N GLY A 83 34.62 1.39 37.57
CA GLY A 83 34.79 1.26 39.02
C GLY A 83 33.67 1.86 39.86
N GLU A 84 32.70 2.56 39.25
CA GLU A 84 31.53 3.07 39.97
C GLU A 84 30.42 2.03 40.15
N ALA A 85 29.57 2.28 41.16
CA ALA A 85 28.34 1.54 41.33
C ALA A 85 27.47 1.65 40.06
N ASN A 86 26.92 0.52 39.61
CA ASN A 86 26.09 0.38 38.41
C ASN A 86 26.81 0.41 37.05
N GLN A 87 28.14 0.56 36.98
CA GLN A 87 28.89 0.51 35.70
C GLN A 87 28.56 -0.75 34.87
N THR A 88 28.57 -1.93 35.50
CA THR A 88 28.25 -3.19 34.81
C THR A 88 26.80 -3.21 34.33
N ALA A 89 25.86 -2.73 35.14
CA ALA A 89 24.44 -2.72 34.80
C ALA A 89 24.15 -1.76 33.63
N SER A 90 24.76 -0.56 33.64
CA SER A 90 24.61 0.40 32.55
C SER A 90 25.29 -0.05 31.26
N ALA A 91 26.43 -0.75 31.35
CA ALA A 91 27.08 -1.38 30.19
C ALA A 91 26.20 -2.49 29.58
N THR A 92 25.59 -3.35 30.41
CA THR A 92 24.62 -4.36 29.95
C THR A 92 23.40 -3.71 29.30
N ASN A 93 22.84 -2.66 29.90
CA ASN A 93 21.73 -1.89 29.32
C ASN A 93 22.09 -1.34 27.93
N LEU A 94 23.29 -0.78 27.75
CA LEU A 94 23.77 -0.32 26.45
C LEU A 94 23.88 -1.47 25.44
N GLN A 95 24.45 -2.60 25.82
CA GLN A 95 24.58 -3.75 24.92
C GLN A 95 23.20 -4.29 24.49
N CYS A 96 22.27 -4.45 25.43
CA CYS A 96 20.92 -4.91 25.13
C CYS A 96 20.18 -3.96 24.18
N ASN A 97 20.29 -2.65 24.40
CA ASN A 97 19.69 -1.65 23.51
C ASN A 97 20.37 -1.58 22.14
N THR A 98 21.68 -1.84 22.08
CA THR A 98 22.40 -1.98 20.81
C THR A 98 21.88 -3.18 20.02
N ASN A 99 21.68 -4.31 20.69
CA ASN A 99 21.10 -5.50 20.07
C ASN A 99 19.65 -5.25 19.62
N LEU A 100 18.84 -4.55 20.42
CA LEU A 100 17.48 -4.17 20.05
C LEU A 100 17.45 -3.28 18.80
N ALA A 101 18.38 -2.31 18.69
CA ALA A 101 18.51 -1.49 17.49
C ALA A 101 18.85 -2.30 16.23
N THR A 102 19.68 -3.35 16.39
CA THR A 102 19.96 -4.31 15.31
C THR A 102 18.71 -5.10 14.92
N GLU A 103 17.96 -5.63 15.89
CA GLU A 103 16.70 -6.34 15.63
C GLU A 103 15.65 -5.44 14.95
N ALA A 104 15.55 -4.18 15.38
CA ALA A 104 14.68 -3.17 14.76
C ALA A 104 15.06 -2.93 13.30
N THR A 105 16.36 -2.88 12.99
CA THR A 105 16.87 -2.73 11.63
C THR A 105 16.58 -3.98 10.80
N ASN A 106 16.81 -5.18 11.34
CA ASN A 106 16.52 -6.44 10.67
C ASN A 106 15.03 -6.57 10.34
N LEU A 107 14.15 -6.21 11.28
CA LEU A 107 12.71 -6.18 11.04
C LEU A 107 12.38 -5.21 9.91
N ALA A 108 12.84 -3.95 10.00
CA ALA A 108 12.46 -2.90 9.07
C ALA A 108 13.01 -3.10 7.64
N ASP A 109 14.29 -3.45 7.51
CA ASP A 109 15.01 -3.47 6.24
C ASP A 109 14.97 -4.84 5.55
N THR A 110 14.72 -5.92 6.30
CA THR A 110 14.75 -7.30 5.78
C THR A 110 13.41 -7.98 5.91
N TYR A 111 12.96 -8.29 7.13
CA TYR A 111 11.83 -9.20 7.32
C TYR A 111 10.49 -8.60 6.88
N LEU A 112 10.22 -7.34 7.24
CA LEU A 112 9.01 -6.65 6.80
C LEU A 112 8.99 -6.47 5.27
N VAL A 113 10.15 -6.18 4.69
CA VAL A 113 10.30 -6.01 3.24
C VAL A 113 9.96 -7.34 2.54
N GLN A 114 10.71 -8.40 2.86
CA GLN A 114 10.64 -9.68 2.15
C GLN A 114 9.32 -10.40 2.35
N HIS A 115 8.77 -10.39 3.57
CA HIS A 115 7.64 -11.25 3.91
C HIS A 115 6.30 -10.53 3.94
N VAL A 116 6.26 -9.20 3.93
CA VAL A 116 4.99 -8.45 3.96
C VAL A 116 4.90 -7.52 2.75
N ILE A 117 5.86 -6.61 2.60
CA ILE A 117 5.84 -5.58 1.55
C ILE A 117 5.91 -6.20 0.14
N GLU A 118 6.77 -7.19 -0.11
CA GLU A 118 6.84 -7.83 -1.43
C GLU A 118 5.53 -8.53 -1.82
N GLN A 119 4.80 -9.10 -0.86
CA GLN A 119 3.47 -9.68 -1.13
C GLN A 119 2.47 -8.60 -1.52
N VAL A 120 2.45 -7.45 -0.82
CA VAL A 120 1.60 -6.31 -1.19
C VAL A 120 1.98 -5.77 -2.57
N LYS A 121 3.28 -5.68 -2.90
CA LYS A 121 3.75 -5.25 -4.23
C LYS A 121 3.27 -6.20 -5.34
N ALA A 122 3.35 -7.51 -5.13
CA ALA A 122 2.88 -8.49 -6.11
C ALA A 122 1.39 -8.30 -6.43
N LEU A 123 0.55 -8.09 -5.40
CA LEU A 123 -0.88 -7.83 -5.60
C LEU A 123 -1.16 -6.50 -6.30
N LEU A 124 -0.39 -5.45 -5.99
CA LEU A 124 -0.49 -4.17 -6.69
C LEU A 124 -0.08 -4.27 -8.17
N GLU A 125 0.92 -5.11 -8.47
CA GLU A 125 1.35 -5.36 -9.86
C GLU A 125 0.28 -6.13 -10.64
N GLU A 126 -0.37 -7.13 -10.03
CA GLU A 126 -1.53 -7.81 -10.63
C GLU A 126 -2.66 -6.82 -10.95
N ILE A 127 -2.99 -5.93 -10.01
CA ILE A 127 -3.97 -4.85 -10.24
C ILE A 127 -3.52 -3.90 -11.36
N ARG A 128 -2.22 -3.57 -11.44
CA ARG A 128 -1.69 -2.72 -12.52
C ARG A 128 -1.95 -3.34 -13.88
N LEU A 129 -1.73 -4.64 -14.03
CA LEU A 129 -2.02 -5.37 -15.26
C LEU A 129 -3.52 -5.42 -15.58
N ILE A 130 -4.38 -5.59 -14.58
CA ILE A 130 -5.85 -5.52 -14.75
C ILE A 130 -6.27 -4.15 -15.27
N ASN A 131 -5.76 -3.08 -14.68
CA ASN A 131 -6.06 -1.71 -15.12
C ASN A 131 -5.55 -1.44 -16.55
N GLN A 132 -4.41 -2.00 -16.95
CA GLN A 132 -3.96 -1.90 -18.34
C GLN A 132 -4.90 -2.61 -19.33
N THR A 133 -5.47 -3.76 -18.94
CA THR A 133 -6.51 -4.42 -19.74
C THR A 133 -7.77 -3.55 -19.82
N GLU A 134 -8.16 -2.91 -18.72
CA GLU A 134 -9.28 -1.95 -18.67
C GLU A 134 -9.05 -0.72 -19.57
N ASP A 135 -7.86 -0.13 -19.54
CA ASP A 135 -7.48 0.98 -20.42
C ASP A 135 -7.62 0.60 -21.91
N ASN A 136 -7.19 -0.61 -22.28
CA ASN A 136 -7.33 -1.12 -23.64
C ASN A 136 -8.80 -1.37 -24.01
N ARG A 137 -9.57 -2.00 -23.12
CA ARG A 137 -11.02 -2.16 -23.29
C ARG A 137 -11.68 -0.82 -23.58
N ASN A 138 -11.37 0.20 -22.77
CA ASN A 138 -11.94 1.53 -22.88
C ASN A 138 -11.57 2.20 -24.20
N LYS A 139 -10.30 2.07 -24.61
CA LYS A 139 -9.86 2.55 -25.91
C LYS A 139 -10.71 1.98 -27.04
N PHE A 140 -10.90 0.65 -27.08
CA PHE A 140 -11.69 0.02 -28.14
C PHE A 140 -13.19 0.33 -28.03
N HIS A 141 -13.73 0.51 -26.84
CA HIS A 141 -15.11 0.96 -26.65
C HIS A 141 -15.34 2.35 -27.28
N VAL A 142 -14.44 3.29 -27.03
CA VAL A 142 -14.51 4.64 -27.62
C VAL A 142 -14.41 4.60 -29.14
N LEU A 143 -13.48 3.80 -29.67
CA LEU A 143 -13.30 3.63 -31.12
C LEU A 143 -14.52 3.00 -31.78
N LEU A 144 -15.13 1.99 -31.15
CA LEU A 144 -16.37 1.37 -31.60
C LEU A 144 -17.50 2.40 -31.68
N ILE A 145 -17.77 3.15 -30.60
CA ILE A 145 -18.82 4.17 -30.56
C ILE A 145 -18.62 5.22 -31.67
N ASN A 146 -17.37 5.65 -31.89
CA ASN A 146 -17.07 6.63 -32.92
C ASN A 146 -17.30 6.06 -34.34
N ALA A 147 -16.88 4.81 -34.60
CA ALA A 147 -17.12 4.15 -35.88
C ALA A 147 -18.62 3.97 -36.15
N GLU A 148 -19.39 3.54 -35.14
CA GLU A 148 -20.85 3.37 -35.25
C GLU A 148 -21.59 4.69 -35.49
N LYS A 149 -21.16 5.78 -34.83
CA LYS A 149 -21.68 7.13 -35.09
C LYS A 149 -21.42 7.57 -36.53
N GLU A 150 -20.23 7.27 -37.06
CA GLU A 150 -19.87 7.62 -38.43
C GLU A 150 -20.64 6.79 -39.46
N VAL A 151 -20.87 5.49 -39.19
CA VAL A 151 -21.78 4.64 -40.00
C VAL A 151 -23.17 5.27 -40.06
N LYS A 152 -23.79 5.59 -38.91
CA LYS A 152 -25.13 6.21 -38.86
C LYS A 152 -25.18 7.54 -39.63
N SER A 153 -24.23 8.44 -39.38
CA SER A 153 -24.11 9.74 -40.07
C SER A 153 -23.98 9.59 -41.60
N ARG A 154 -23.30 8.54 -42.08
CA ARG A 154 -23.14 8.28 -43.52
C ARG A 154 -24.37 7.64 -44.14
N GLN A 155 -25.03 6.72 -43.43
CA GLN A 155 -26.30 6.13 -43.85
C GLN A 155 -27.36 7.23 -44.04
N GLU A 156 -27.49 8.16 -43.09
CA GLU A 156 -28.40 9.31 -43.17
C GLU A 156 -28.11 10.24 -44.36
N LYS A 157 -26.85 10.32 -44.80
CA LYS A 157 -26.40 11.16 -45.92
C LYS A 157 -26.32 10.42 -47.25
N GLY A 158 -26.73 9.16 -47.31
CA GLY A 158 -26.63 8.32 -48.52
C GLY A 158 -25.19 8.11 -49.00
N LYS A 159 -24.19 8.16 -48.10
CA LYS A 159 -22.77 7.98 -48.43
C LYS A 159 -22.35 6.52 -48.23
N PRO A 160 -21.28 6.05 -48.90
CA PRO A 160 -20.75 4.70 -48.67
C PRO A 160 -20.34 4.47 -47.21
N THR A 161 -20.73 3.30 -46.66
CA THR A 161 -20.54 2.92 -45.25
C THR A 161 -19.59 1.74 -45.04
N ALA A 162 -19.37 0.91 -46.05
CA ALA A 162 -18.66 -0.39 -45.95
C ALA A 162 -17.31 -0.32 -45.22
N GLU A 163 -16.50 0.71 -45.47
CA GLU A 163 -15.22 0.93 -44.78
C GLU A 163 -15.40 1.13 -43.27
N TYR A 164 -16.40 1.91 -42.86
CA TYR A 164 -16.67 2.24 -41.46
C TYR A 164 -17.38 1.10 -40.73
N GLU A 165 -18.20 0.33 -41.44
CA GLU A 165 -18.80 -0.90 -40.92
C GLU A 165 -17.72 -1.95 -40.63
N THR A 166 -16.72 -2.07 -41.50
CA THR A 166 -15.56 -2.96 -41.28
C THR A 166 -14.76 -2.51 -40.06
N LYS A 167 -14.46 -1.21 -39.94
CA LYS A 167 -13.79 -0.64 -38.74
C LYS A 167 -14.59 -0.85 -37.46
N ALA A 168 -15.90 -0.64 -37.50
CA ALA A 168 -16.78 -0.89 -36.35
C ALA A 168 -16.73 -2.35 -35.92
N GLU A 169 -16.74 -3.30 -36.87
CA GLU A 169 -16.64 -4.72 -36.57
C GLU A 169 -15.28 -5.11 -35.97
N GLU A 170 -14.18 -4.55 -36.49
CA GLU A 170 -12.83 -4.75 -35.92
C GLU A 170 -12.75 -4.21 -34.48
N HIS A 171 -13.24 -3.00 -34.22
CA HIS A 171 -13.25 -2.41 -32.88
C HIS A 171 -14.18 -3.17 -31.93
N ARG A 172 -15.31 -3.70 -32.41
CA ARG A 172 -16.22 -4.55 -31.64
C ARG A 172 -15.54 -5.82 -31.17
N LYS A 173 -14.80 -6.50 -32.05
CA LYS A 173 -14.04 -7.70 -31.71
C LYS A 173 -12.99 -7.44 -30.64
N GLU A 174 -12.20 -6.38 -30.80
CA GLU A 174 -11.19 -6.02 -29.79
C GLU A 174 -11.83 -5.57 -28.47
N PHE A 175 -12.93 -4.81 -28.50
CA PHE A 175 -13.67 -4.45 -27.29
C PHE A 175 -14.14 -5.70 -26.53
N ILE A 176 -14.82 -6.64 -27.20
CA ILE A 176 -15.32 -7.87 -26.58
C ILE A 176 -14.17 -8.69 -25.98
N LYS A 177 -13.05 -8.80 -26.70
CA LYS A 177 -11.86 -9.50 -26.23
C LYS A 177 -11.32 -8.90 -24.93
N TYR A 178 -11.09 -7.58 -24.89
CA TYR A 178 -10.54 -6.93 -23.70
C TYR A 178 -11.56 -6.82 -22.56
N ASP A 179 -12.87 -6.77 -22.85
CA ASP A 179 -13.93 -6.85 -21.85
C ASP A 179 -13.93 -8.21 -21.14
N GLN A 180 -13.88 -9.30 -21.91
CA GLN A 180 -13.76 -10.65 -21.38
C GLN A 180 -12.46 -10.84 -20.58
N GLU A 181 -11.32 -10.42 -21.15
CA GLU A 181 -10.02 -10.53 -20.48
C GLU A 181 -9.98 -9.72 -19.17
N PHE A 182 -10.59 -8.54 -19.14
CA PHE A 182 -10.74 -7.75 -17.91
C PHE A 182 -11.55 -8.51 -16.87
N MET A 183 -12.75 -8.98 -17.24
CA MET A 183 -13.64 -9.68 -16.33
C MET A 183 -13.01 -10.96 -15.78
N GLU A 184 -12.32 -11.73 -16.60
CA GLU A 184 -11.59 -12.93 -16.18
C GLU A 184 -10.49 -12.61 -15.18
N LYS A 185 -9.60 -11.66 -15.50
CA LYS A 185 -8.49 -11.30 -14.60
C LYS A 185 -8.98 -10.66 -13.31
N ALA A 186 -9.96 -9.77 -13.39
CA ALA A 186 -10.52 -9.10 -12.22
C ALA A 186 -11.20 -10.10 -11.28
N ASN A 187 -12.04 -11.00 -11.81
CA ASN A 187 -12.70 -12.02 -10.99
C ASN A 187 -11.70 -13.01 -10.38
N ALA A 188 -10.67 -13.41 -11.13
CA ALA A 188 -9.60 -14.26 -10.60
C ALA A 188 -8.85 -13.57 -9.44
N TYR A 189 -8.54 -12.28 -9.58
CA TYR A 189 -7.95 -11.49 -8.50
C TYR A 189 -8.87 -11.40 -7.29
N ILE A 190 -10.14 -11.05 -7.48
CA ILE A 190 -11.13 -10.90 -6.40
C ILE A 190 -11.29 -12.20 -5.62
N ALA A 191 -11.32 -13.35 -6.29
CA ALA A 191 -11.41 -14.66 -5.63
C ALA A 191 -10.15 -15.00 -4.81
N LYS A 192 -8.97 -14.62 -5.29
CA LYS A 192 -7.67 -14.86 -4.63
C LYS A 192 -7.35 -13.88 -3.51
N ALA A 193 -7.83 -12.63 -3.60
CA ALA A 193 -7.41 -11.56 -2.71
C ALA A 193 -7.61 -11.85 -1.20
N PRO A 194 -8.73 -12.45 -0.73
CA PRO A 194 -8.92 -12.73 0.69
C PRO A 194 -7.84 -13.63 1.30
N SER A 195 -7.43 -14.70 0.62
CA SER A 195 -6.40 -15.60 1.12
C SER A 195 -5.03 -14.94 1.11
N ALA A 196 -4.72 -14.16 0.07
CA ALA A 196 -3.48 -13.38 0.03
C ALA A 196 -3.41 -12.34 1.16
N TYR A 197 -4.53 -11.69 1.50
CA TYR A 197 -4.61 -10.75 2.61
C TYR A 197 -4.41 -11.43 3.96
N ALA A 198 -4.96 -12.62 4.14
CA ALA A 198 -4.72 -13.42 5.34
C ALA A 198 -3.22 -13.70 5.53
N THR A 199 -2.52 -14.16 4.48
CA THR A 199 -1.07 -14.41 4.52
C THR A 199 -0.27 -13.16 4.87
N ILE A 200 -0.62 -12.00 4.29
CA ILE A 200 0.02 -10.71 4.60
C ILE A 200 -0.19 -10.35 6.08
N PHE A 201 -1.42 -10.53 6.57
CA PHE A 201 -1.78 -10.21 7.94
C PHE A 201 -1.06 -11.11 8.96
N GLU A 202 -1.05 -12.43 8.72
CA GLU A 202 -0.35 -13.41 9.57
C GLU A 202 1.16 -13.12 9.63
N ALA A 203 1.79 -12.86 8.48
CA ALA A 203 3.20 -12.50 8.44
C ALA A 203 3.48 -11.21 9.23
N TYR A 204 2.68 -10.16 9.03
CA TYR A 204 2.80 -8.91 9.78
C TYR A 204 2.65 -9.13 11.29
N GLN A 205 1.62 -9.89 11.71
CA GLN A 205 1.40 -10.20 13.12
C GLN A 205 2.58 -10.95 13.73
N TYR A 206 3.09 -11.97 13.03
CA TYR A 206 4.23 -12.74 13.50
C TYR A 206 5.45 -11.86 13.71
N TYR A 207 5.84 -11.05 12.72
CA TYR A 207 7.04 -10.23 12.84
C TYR A 207 6.91 -9.12 13.87
N ASN A 208 5.71 -8.56 14.06
CA ASN A 208 5.46 -7.62 15.14
C ASN A 208 5.58 -8.30 16.52
N ALA A 209 4.99 -9.49 16.69
CA ALA A 209 5.10 -10.27 17.91
C ALA A 209 6.54 -10.71 18.20
N ALA A 210 7.29 -11.11 17.17
CA ALA A 210 8.70 -11.47 17.29
C ALA A 210 9.56 -10.30 17.78
N PHE A 211 9.30 -9.08 17.28
CA PHE A 211 10.00 -7.89 17.75
C PHE A 211 9.62 -7.52 19.20
N ALA A 212 8.35 -7.63 19.57
CA ALA A 212 7.93 -7.44 20.97
C ALA A 212 8.60 -8.47 21.91
N ALA A 213 8.70 -9.74 21.49
CA ALA A 213 9.41 -10.76 22.24
C ALA A 213 10.92 -10.48 22.33
N ALA A 214 11.54 -9.96 21.26
CA ALA A 214 12.93 -9.51 21.29
C ALA A 214 13.13 -8.35 22.28
N HIS A 215 12.19 -7.40 22.32
CA HIS A 215 12.20 -6.32 23.30
C HIS A 215 12.13 -6.86 24.74
N GLN A 216 11.19 -7.77 25.03
CA GLN A 216 11.08 -8.42 26.34
C GLN A 216 12.40 -9.08 26.74
N ARG A 217 12.92 -9.95 25.87
CA ARG A 217 14.15 -10.73 26.13
C ARG A 217 15.38 -9.84 26.33
N LEU A 218 15.53 -8.78 25.54
CA LEU A 218 16.73 -7.93 25.59
C LEU A 218 16.64 -6.89 26.69
N ILE A 219 15.49 -6.23 26.84
CA ILE A 219 15.35 -5.08 27.73
C ILE A 219 14.96 -5.51 29.14
N ILE A 220 14.00 -6.41 29.28
CA ILE A 220 13.53 -6.81 30.62
C ILE A 220 14.44 -7.91 31.17
N ASP A 221 14.57 -9.01 30.44
CA ASP A 221 15.27 -10.18 30.96
C ASP A 221 16.80 -10.00 30.88
N GLY A 222 17.29 -9.47 29.76
CA GLY A 222 18.73 -9.32 29.48
C GLY A 222 19.45 -8.30 30.34
N GLN A 223 18.75 -7.29 30.87
CA GLN A 223 19.36 -6.26 31.72
C GLN A 223 19.42 -6.67 33.20
N ASN A 224 18.71 -7.74 33.58
CA ASN A 224 18.70 -8.31 34.91
C ASN A 224 18.45 -7.29 36.04
N TYR A 225 17.68 -6.23 35.77
CA TYR A 225 17.22 -5.32 36.82
C TYR A 225 15.95 -5.87 37.47
N ASN A 226 15.78 -5.61 38.77
CA ASN A 226 14.60 -6.06 39.49
C ASN A 226 13.40 -5.17 39.13
N LEU A 227 12.68 -5.51 38.05
CA LEU A 227 11.52 -4.76 37.57
C LEU A 227 10.47 -4.57 38.66
N SER A 228 10.24 -5.59 39.51
CA SER A 228 9.27 -5.48 40.62
C SER A 228 9.68 -4.42 41.66
N THR A 229 10.98 -4.29 41.93
CA THR A 229 11.52 -3.24 42.83
C THR A 229 11.38 -1.86 42.20
N LEU A 230 11.61 -1.73 40.89
CA LEU A 230 11.44 -0.46 40.18
C LEU A 230 9.97 -0.07 40.06
N ALA A 231 9.07 -1.03 39.82
CA ALA A 231 7.62 -0.81 39.72
C ALA A 231 7.01 -0.37 41.06
N ALA A 232 7.57 -0.79 42.19
CA ALA A 232 7.19 -0.27 43.50
C ALA A 232 7.68 1.17 43.74
N LYS A 233 8.69 1.63 42.99
CA LYS A 233 9.34 2.94 43.18
C LYS A 233 8.83 4.01 42.21
N TYR A 234 8.43 3.63 41.01
CA TYR A 234 8.03 4.56 39.95
C TYR A 234 6.60 4.27 39.48
N PRO A 235 5.80 5.32 39.18
CA PRO A 235 4.45 5.13 38.69
C PRO A 235 4.44 4.44 37.32
N ASP A 236 3.49 3.55 37.10
CA ASP A 236 3.29 2.87 35.84
C ASP A 236 2.77 3.82 34.76
N THR A 237 3.20 3.63 33.51
CA THR A 237 2.78 4.44 32.36
C THR A 237 1.30 4.32 31.99
N SER A 238 0.58 3.34 32.54
CA SER A 238 -0.88 3.20 32.44
C SER A 238 -1.65 4.16 33.35
N ILE A 239 -0.99 4.78 34.32
CA ILE A 239 -1.61 5.74 35.23
C ILE A 239 -1.55 7.13 34.59
N THR A 240 -2.70 7.78 34.42
CA THR A 240 -2.77 9.17 33.92
C THR A 240 -2.03 10.09 34.90
N PRO A 241 -1.02 10.89 34.45
CA PRO A 241 -0.31 11.80 35.32
C PRO A 241 -1.25 12.81 35.97
N ALA A 242 -1.13 13.02 37.29
CA ALA A 242 -1.83 14.10 37.95
C ALA A 242 -1.38 15.45 37.36
N ALA A 243 -2.32 16.39 37.19
CA ALA A 243 -1.98 17.74 36.73
C ALA A 243 -0.92 18.34 37.67
N PRO A 244 0.15 18.97 37.14
CA PRO A 244 1.18 19.56 37.99
C PRO A 244 0.52 20.55 38.96
N GLN A 245 0.81 20.43 40.24
CA GLN A 245 0.36 21.43 41.21
C GLN A 245 0.95 22.79 40.80
N PRO A 246 0.14 23.87 40.79
CA PRO A 246 0.65 25.20 40.51
C PRO A 246 1.76 25.52 41.52
N ALA A 247 2.84 26.10 41.02
CA ALA A 247 3.96 26.52 41.86
C ALA A 247 3.44 27.37 43.02
N PRO A 248 3.95 27.18 44.25
CA PRO A 248 3.53 27.99 45.39
C PRO A 248 3.71 29.46 45.04
N ALA A 249 2.64 30.25 45.24
CA ALA A 249 2.70 31.69 45.06
C ALA A 249 3.71 32.26 46.05
N ASN A 250 4.79 32.84 45.53
CA ASN A 250 5.73 33.65 46.31
C ASN A 250 5.11 34.99 46.68
#